data_AF-A0A0D3FAP4-F1
#
_entry.id   AF-A0A0D3FAP4-F1
#
_cell.length_a   1.000
_cell.length_b   1.000
_cell.length_c   1.000
_cell.angle_alpha   90.00
_cell.angle_beta   90.00
_cell.angle_gamma   90.00
#
_symmetry.space_group_name_H-M   'P 1'
#
loop_
_entity.id
_entity.type
_entity.pdbx_description
1 polymer ?
#
loop_
_entity_poly.entity_id
_entity_poly.type
_entity_poly.pdbx_seq_one_letter_code
_entity_poly.pdbx_strand_id
1 'polypeptide(L)'
;MASDRRVCTVHHMSHAAIVLVSVLLLCSAHPSAGARRLMELYKPPPSEQLTYHNGTVLRGDIPVSVVWYGRFTPAQKAVVSDFLLSLTVASPAPTPSVSQWWNTINQLYLSKAAAQGKNGGGGGKITTQVRLAGQLTDDQCSLGKSLKLSQLPALAARAKPKKGGIALVLTAQDVSVEGFCMSRCGTHASNAKARTAYVWVGTSATQCPGQCAWPFHQPVYGPQTPALVPPSGDVGMDGMVMNIASMVAGVVTNPFGDGFYQGPKEAPLEAATACPGVYGSGAYPGYAGNLAVDPATGASYNANGAHGRKYLLPALFDPATSKMAAKAVMLALLVLVSTAQVSMGARRRMELYKPDPADMLSYHSGAVLQGNIPVSIYWYGKFTPAQKSILFDFLLSLSVAPYAAAPSVAQWWSSIDELYLSKAVQTNSNGQSKKTQVLVASQVSDINCSMGKSLTLAQVAALAAQAKPKKGGIALVFTAQDVTVEGFGMSRCGLHGSDAKSGTAYIWVGNPATQCPGECAWPFHQPMYGPQGAPLVAPNGDIGADGMVMNLASMLAGTVTNPFGDGYYQGSRDAPLEAATACPGVFGSGAYPGFAGELKVDQATGASYNANGANGRKYLLPALYNPSTGTCNTLV
;
A
#
# COMPACT_ATOMS: atom_id res chain seq x y z
N MET A 1 68.44 -9.08 50.00
CA MET A 1 68.81 -9.77 48.75
C MET A 1 67.62 -9.72 47.80
N ALA A 2 67.85 -9.14 46.60
CA ALA A 2 67.07 -9.10 45.34
C ALA A 2 65.55 -9.40 45.38
N SER A 3 64.61 -8.50 45.03
CA SER A 3 64.37 -7.78 43.75
C SER A 3 64.25 -8.70 42.53
N ASP A 4 63.03 -8.88 42.00
CA ASP A 4 62.84 -8.93 40.55
C ASP A 4 61.53 -8.25 40.11
N ARG A 5 61.64 -7.43 39.07
CA ARG A 5 60.66 -6.47 38.54
C ARG A 5 59.95 -7.09 37.34
N ARG A 6 58.62 -6.90 37.22
CA ARG A 6 57.96 -6.89 35.90
C ARG A 6 57.52 -5.47 35.58
N VAL A 7 58.12 -4.91 34.53
CA VAL A 7 57.77 -3.62 33.93
C VAL A 7 56.59 -3.84 32.99
N CYS A 8 55.49 -3.12 33.19
CA CYS A 8 54.49 -2.86 32.14
C CYS A 8 54.73 -1.45 31.61
N THR A 9 55.18 -1.34 30.38
CA THR A 9 55.31 -0.09 29.62
C THR A 9 53.93 0.37 29.17
N VAL A 10 53.50 1.53 29.66
CA VAL A 10 52.31 2.25 29.15
C VAL A 10 52.76 3.05 27.93
N HIS A 11 52.26 2.69 26.74
CA HIS A 11 52.45 3.52 25.54
C HIS A 11 51.57 4.77 25.63
N HIS A 12 52.20 5.94 25.77
CA HIS A 12 51.56 7.23 25.53
C HIS A 12 51.22 7.37 24.03
N MET A 13 49.93 7.26 23.69
CA MET A 13 49.44 7.72 22.39
C MET A 13 49.46 9.26 22.40
N SER A 14 50.27 9.85 21.52
CA SER A 14 50.50 11.30 21.43
C SER A 14 49.22 12.05 21.08
N HIS A 15 48.94 13.15 21.78
CA HIS A 15 47.72 13.97 21.64
C HIS A 15 47.45 14.46 20.20
N ALA A 16 48.48 14.49 19.33
CA ALA A 16 48.34 14.82 17.92
C ALA A 16 47.46 13.82 17.14
N ALA A 17 47.49 12.53 17.48
CA ALA A 17 46.70 11.50 16.81
C ALA A 17 45.20 11.61 17.15
N ILE A 18 44.88 12.03 18.38
CA ILE A 18 43.49 12.21 18.85
C ILE A 18 42.86 13.44 18.18
N VAL A 19 43.62 14.52 18.01
CA VAL A 19 43.14 15.74 17.33
C VAL A 19 42.90 15.47 15.84
N LEU A 20 43.79 14.72 15.17
CA LEU A 20 43.62 14.41 13.75
C LEU A 20 42.38 13.54 13.48
N VAL A 21 42.13 12.55 14.33
CA VAL A 21 40.93 11.69 14.25
C VAL A 21 39.66 12.48 14.55
N SER A 22 39.71 13.44 15.49
CA SER A 22 38.58 14.31 15.82
C SER A 22 38.22 15.25 14.67
N VAL A 23 39.21 15.82 13.98
CA VAL A 23 38.99 16.69 12.81
C VAL A 23 38.45 15.90 11.60
N LEU A 24 38.91 14.67 11.38
CA LEU A 24 38.40 13.78 10.33
C LEU A 24 36.94 13.32 10.60
N LEU A 25 36.56 13.15 11.87
CA LEU A 25 35.18 12.88 12.29
C LEU A 25 34.26 14.10 12.15
N LEU A 26 34.78 15.32 12.32
CA LEU A 26 34.03 16.57 12.12
C LEU A 26 33.82 16.91 10.63
N CYS A 27 34.76 16.54 9.75
CA CYS A 27 34.62 16.77 8.30
C CYS A 27 33.67 15.78 7.60
N SER A 28 33.39 14.61 8.19
CA SER A 28 32.45 13.62 7.66
C SER A 28 31.00 13.87 8.11
N ALA A 29 30.77 14.81 9.03
CA ALA A 29 29.45 15.29 9.41
C ALA A 29 29.06 16.50 8.55
N HIS A 30 28.81 16.30 7.26
CA HIS A 30 27.95 17.21 6.51
C HIS A 30 26.49 16.84 6.80
N PRO A 31 25.73 17.63 7.58
CA PRO A 31 24.31 17.38 7.73
C PRO A 31 23.59 17.66 6.41
N SER A 32 22.65 16.79 6.07
CA SER A 32 21.66 16.91 4.98
C SER A 32 20.67 18.07 5.21
N ALA A 33 21.16 19.25 5.57
CA ALA A 33 20.36 20.46 5.75
C ALA A 33 19.70 20.93 4.44
N GLY A 34 20.22 20.53 3.27
CA GLY A 34 19.69 20.88 1.96
C GLY A 34 18.30 20.30 1.68
N ALA A 35 18.01 19.06 2.11
CA ALA A 35 16.71 18.42 1.88
C ALA A 35 15.59 19.03 2.76
N ARG A 36 15.95 19.56 3.94
CA ARG A 36 14.98 20.15 4.89
C ARG A 36 14.46 21.52 4.43
N ARG A 37 15.25 22.32 3.70
CA ARG A 37 14.80 23.62 3.15
C ARG A 37 13.98 23.49 1.87
N LEU A 38 14.12 22.40 1.10
CA LEU A 38 13.39 22.22 -0.15
C LEU A 38 11.89 21.91 0.05
N MET A 39 11.51 21.25 1.15
CA MET A 39 10.09 21.04 1.49
C MET A 39 9.36 22.32 1.91
N GLU A 40 10.09 23.37 2.31
CA GLU A 40 9.52 24.66 2.70
C GLU A 40 9.14 25.53 1.49
N LEU A 41 9.62 25.19 0.28
CA LEU A 41 9.33 25.90 -0.97
C LEU A 41 8.33 25.20 -1.90
N TYR A 42 7.92 23.95 -1.62
CA TYR A 42 6.96 23.23 -2.47
C TYR A 42 5.53 23.71 -2.20
N LYS A 43 4.86 24.25 -3.23
CA LYS A 43 3.42 24.54 -3.23
C LYS A 43 2.71 23.46 -4.05
N PRO A 44 1.92 22.56 -3.44
CA PRO A 44 1.18 21.55 -4.19
C PRO A 44 0.17 22.22 -5.16
N PRO A 45 -0.01 21.68 -6.37
CA PRO A 45 -1.03 22.16 -7.30
C PRO A 45 -2.43 22.09 -6.66
N PRO A 46 -3.40 22.95 -7.07
CA PRO A 46 -4.71 23.04 -6.42
C PRO A 46 -5.51 21.73 -6.36
N SER A 47 -5.27 20.80 -7.29
CA SER A 47 -5.89 19.47 -7.33
C SER A 47 -5.39 18.51 -6.25
N GLU A 48 -4.25 18.81 -5.63
CA GLU A 48 -3.59 18.03 -4.56
C GLU A 48 -3.80 18.65 -3.17
N GLN A 49 -4.68 19.65 -3.06
CA GLN A 49 -5.01 20.28 -1.80
C GLN A 49 -6.35 19.74 -1.28
N LEU A 50 -6.35 19.24 -0.05
CA LEU A 50 -7.59 18.89 0.65
C LEU A 50 -8.37 20.17 0.92
N THR A 51 -9.40 20.41 0.13
CA THR A 51 -10.19 21.64 0.13
C THR A 51 -11.61 21.39 0.61
N TYR A 52 -12.28 22.47 1.03
CA TYR A 52 -13.69 22.46 1.35
C TYR A 52 -14.52 22.77 0.11
N HIS A 53 -15.43 21.88 -0.25
CA HIS A 53 -16.25 21.97 -1.47
C HIS A 53 -17.64 22.56 -1.18
N ASN A 54 -17.76 23.36 -0.12
CA ASN A 54 -18.98 24.06 0.30
C ASN A 54 -20.19 23.18 0.61
N GLY A 55 -19.99 21.88 0.79
CA GLY A 55 -21.04 20.93 1.14
C GLY A 55 -21.21 20.73 2.63
N THR A 56 -22.00 19.72 2.99
CA THR A 56 -22.44 19.56 4.39
C THR A 56 -21.37 18.86 5.21
N VAL A 57 -21.20 19.27 6.46
CA VAL A 57 -20.43 18.56 7.48
C VAL A 57 -21.32 18.25 8.69
N LEU A 58 -21.02 17.18 9.44
CA LEU A 58 -21.76 16.86 10.66
C LEU A 58 -21.25 17.74 11.82
N ARG A 59 -22.18 18.35 12.57
CA ARG A 59 -21.88 19.24 13.71
C ARG A 59 -22.92 19.14 14.82
N GLY A 60 -22.56 19.66 15.99
CA GLY A 60 -23.41 19.64 17.17
C GLY A 60 -23.27 18.33 17.95
N ASP A 61 -24.38 17.82 18.49
CA ASP A 61 -24.40 16.49 19.11
C ASP A 61 -24.58 15.42 18.02
N ILE A 62 -23.56 14.59 17.81
CA ILE A 62 -23.53 13.54 16.78
C ILE A 62 -23.73 12.18 17.47
N PRO A 63 -24.96 11.64 17.51
CA PRO A 63 -25.22 10.34 18.12
C PRO A 63 -24.71 9.20 17.23
N VAL A 64 -23.93 8.28 17.82
CA VAL A 64 -23.42 7.07 17.18
C VAL A 64 -24.16 5.86 17.72
N SER A 65 -24.82 5.10 16.85
CA SER A 65 -25.48 3.83 17.20
C SER A 65 -24.72 2.66 16.61
N VAL A 66 -24.25 1.74 17.44
CA VAL A 66 -23.39 0.62 17.00
C VAL A 66 -24.24 -0.59 16.63
N VAL A 67 -23.91 -1.28 15.54
CA VAL A 67 -24.43 -2.59 15.16
C VAL A 67 -23.28 -3.59 15.21
N TRP A 68 -23.32 -4.50 16.17
CA TRP A 68 -22.40 -5.63 16.28
C TRP A 68 -22.93 -6.80 15.47
N TYR A 69 -22.39 -7.00 14.27
CA TYR A 69 -22.80 -8.05 13.35
C TYR A 69 -21.84 -9.24 13.43
N GLY A 70 -22.31 -10.35 13.98
CA GLY A 70 -21.51 -11.52 14.35
C GLY A 70 -21.11 -11.52 15.83
N ARG A 71 -20.24 -12.47 16.19
CA ARG A 71 -19.89 -12.74 17.59
C ARG A 71 -18.70 -11.87 18.03
N PHE A 72 -18.97 -10.92 18.91
CA PHE A 72 -17.96 -10.14 19.63
C PHE A 72 -18.03 -10.44 21.12
N THR A 73 -16.88 -10.64 21.76
CA THR A 73 -16.82 -10.81 23.22
C THR A 73 -17.14 -9.50 23.94
N PRO A 74 -17.57 -9.53 25.21
CA PRO A 74 -17.75 -8.31 26.00
C PRO A 74 -16.48 -7.44 26.07
N ALA A 75 -15.30 -8.07 26.14
CA ALA A 75 -14.02 -7.37 26.13
C ALA A 75 -13.78 -6.62 24.81
N GLN A 76 -14.06 -7.26 23.67
CA GLN A 76 -13.97 -6.62 22.36
C GLN A 76 -14.96 -5.45 22.22
N LYS A 77 -16.21 -5.64 22.66
CA LYS A 77 -17.22 -4.56 22.65
C LYS A 77 -16.80 -3.36 23.51
N ALA A 78 -16.15 -3.62 24.65
CA ALA A 78 -15.66 -2.59 25.55
C ALA A 78 -14.56 -1.73 24.90
N VAL A 79 -13.62 -2.31 24.13
CA VAL A 79 -12.57 -1.54 23.43
C VAL A 79 -13.16 -0.43 22.56
N VAL A 80 -14.17 -0.74 21.74
CA VAL A 80 -14.80 0.27 20.86
C VAL A 80 -15.73 1.20 21.63
N SER A 81 -16.51 0.67 22.58
CA SER A 81 -17.44 1.49 23.37
C SER A 81 -16.67 2.54 24.19
N ASP A 82 -15.57 2.14 24.82
CA ASP A 82 -14.67 3.03 25.56
C ASP A 82 -14.02 4.06 24.62
N PHE A 83 -13.61 3.66 23.42
CA PHE A 83 -13.09 4.60 22.41
C PHE A 83 -14.12 5.68 22.07
N LEU A 84 -15.37 5.30 21.80
CA LEU A 84 -16.45 6.25 21.49
C LEU A 84 -16.75 7.19 22.67
N LEU A 85 -16.69 6.70 23.90
CA LEU A 85 -16.82 7.55 25.10
C LEU A 85 -15.65 8.53 25.23
N SER A 86 -14.45 8.12 24.83
CA SER A 86 -13.21 8.90 24.89
C SER A 86 -13.17 10.09 23.92
N LEU A 87 -14.05 10.13 22.92
CA LEU A 87 -14.15 11.26 21.97
C LEU A 87 -14.71 12.54 22.64
N THR A 88 -15.33 12.41 23.81
CA THR A 88 -15.89 13.54 24.55
C THR A 88 -14.89 14.14 25.56
N VAL A 89 -14.93 15.45 25.77
CA VAL A 89 -14.01 16.18 26.68
C VAL A 89 -14.25 15.83 28.16
N ALA A 90 -15.42 15.26 28.49
CA ALA A 90 -15.82 14.97 29.86
C ALA A 90 -15.03 13.84 30.53
N SER A 91 -14.22 13.08 29.78
CA SER A 91 -13.35 12.03 30.35
C SER A 91 -11.99 12.61 30.75
N PRO A 92 -11.64 12.68 32.05
CA PRO A 92 -10.31 13.09 32.48
C PRO A 92 -9.30 12.00 32.09
N ALA A 93 -8.65 12.16 30.95
CA ALA A 93 -7.59 11.29 30.47
C ALA A 93 -6.26 12.07 30.40
N PRO A 94 -5.12 11.42 30.69
CA PRO A 94 -3.80 12.03 30.49
C PRO A 94 -3.61 12.51 29.04
N THR A 95 -2.83 13.56 28.86
CA THR A 95 -2.49 14.05 27.52
C THR A 95 -1.27 13.33 26.95
N PRO A 96 -1.22 13.00 25.65
CA PRO A 96 -2.25 13.25 24.63
C PRO A 96 -3.49 12.36 24.82
N SER A 97 -4.69 12.89 24.51
CA SER A 97 -5.97 12.15 24.69
C SER A 97 -6.78 12.00 23.40
N VAL A 98 -7.69 11.01 23.38
CA VAL A 98 -8.64 10.81 22.27
C VAL A 98 -9.52 12.05 22.04
N SER A 99 -9.96 12.71 23.12
CA SER A 99 -10.75 13.94 23.04
C SER A 99 -9.96 15.12 22.46
N GLN A 100 -8.65 15.18 22.70
CA GLN A 100 -7.76 16.15 22.06
C GLN A 100 -7.57 15.87 20.57
N TRP A 101 -7.43 14.59 20.19
CA TRP A 101 -7.41 14.17 18.80
C TRP A 101 -8.72 14.57 18.09
N TRP A 102 -9.88 14.28 18.70
CA TRP A 102 -11.18 14.69 18.18
C TRP A 102 -11.31 16.22 18.02
N ASN A 103 -10.83 16.99 18.99
CA ASN A 103 -10.85 18.45 18.91
C ASN A 103 -10.02 19.00 17.73
N THR A 104 -9.01 18.28 17.25
CA THR A 104 -8.28 18.64 16.02
C THR A 104 -9.19 18.60 14.79
N ILE A 105 -10.13 17.66 14.69
CA ILE A 105 -11.15 17.65 13.62
C ILE A 105 -12.01 18.91 13.69
N ASN A 106 -12.44 19.28 14.90
CA ASN A 106 -13.23 20.48 15.11
C ASN A 106 -12.47 21.76 14.70
N GLN A 107 -11.18 21.85 15.05
CA GLN A 107 -10.32 22.99 14.73
C GLN A 107 -9.99 23.08 13.25
N LEU A 108 -9.53 21.99 12.63
CA LEU A 108 -9.04 22.00 11.26
C LEU A 108 -10.16 22.06 10.21
N TYR A 109 -11.33 21.48 10.52
CA TYR A 109 -12.40 21.25 9.54
C TYR A 109 -13.71 21.94 9.93
N LEU A 110 -14.31 21.53 11.05
CA LEU A 110 -15.68 21.91 11.36
C LEU A 110 -15.82 23.41 11.62
N SER A 111 -14.88 24.04 12.32
CA SER A 111 -14.91 25.48 12.54
C SER A 111 -14.76 26.29 11.25
N LYS A 112 -13.91 25.85 10.32
CA LYS A 112 -13.68 26.52 9.02
C LYS A 112 -14.91 26.48 8.13
N ALA A 113 -15.53 25.31 8.00
CA ALA A 113 -16.77 25.20 7.24
C ALA A 113 -17.94 25.97 7.88
N ALA A 114 -17.85 26.35 9.17
CA ALA A 114 -18.87 27.19 9.82
C ALA A 114 -18.72 28.64 9.41
N ALA A 115 -17.47 29.08 9.25
CA ALA A 115 -17.13 30.42 8.77
C ALA A 115 -17.45 30.62 7.27
N GLN A 116 -17.47 29.55 6.46
CA GLN A 116 -17.65 29.64 4.99
C GLN A 116 -19.08 29.36 4.49
N GLY A 117 -19.99 28.86 5.33
CA GLY A 117 -21.35 28.49 4.92
C GLY A 117 -22.26 29.69 4.63
N LYS A 118 -23.02 29.64 3.51
CA LYS A 118 -23.93 30.70 3.01
C LYS A 118 -25.11 31.07 3.95
N ASN A 119 -25.33 30.32 5.03
CA ASN A 119 -26.29 30.68 6.08
C ASN A 119 -25.51 31.09 7.33
N GLY A 120 -25.02 32.34 7.33
CA GLY A 120 -24.38 33.00 8.48
C GLY A 120 -25.35 33.23 9.65
N GLY A 121 -25.88 32.15 10.22
CA GLY A 121 -26.71 32.17 11.42
C GLY A 121 -25.87 31.92 12.66
N GLY A 122 -25.44 33.00 13.31
CA GLY A 122 -25.02 33.04 14.71
C GLY A 122 -23.67 32.39 15.04
N GLY A 123 -22.66 33.24 15.23
CA GLY A 123 -21.33 32.90 15.76
C GLY A 123 -21.33 32.42 17.22
N GLY A 124 -22.04 31.33 17.50
CA GLY A 124 -21.87 30.54 18.72
C GLY A 124 -20.82 29.47 18.50
N LYS A 125 -19.91 29.30 19.46
CA LYS A 125 -18.94 28.18 19.48
C LYS A 125 -19.72 26.86 19.64
N ILE A 126 -20.21 26.29 18.55
CA ILE A 126 -20.88 24.98 18.57
C ILE A 126 -19.81 23.93 18.84
N THR A 127 -19.77 23.44 20.08
CA THR A 127 -18.95 22.30 20.45
C THR A 127 -19.51 21.05 19.78
N THR A 128 -18.81 20.53 18.77
CA THR A 128 -19.21 19.27 18.14
C THR A 128 -18.71 18.10 18.97
N GLN A 129 -19.64 17.25 19.40
CA GLN A 129 -19.34 16.07 20.21
C GLN A 129 -19.92 14.82 19.56
N VAL A 130 -19.15 13.73 19.61
CA VAL A 130 -19.63 12.40 19.25
C VAL A 130 -20.00 11.66 20.51
N ARG A 131 -21.20 11.06 20.53
CA ARG A 131 -21.71 10.36 21.70
C ARG A 131 -22.28 9.00 21.32
N LEU A 132 -21.90 7.97 22.06
CA LEU A 132 -22.52 6.66 21.96
C LEU A 132 -24.00 6.76 22.38
N ALA A 133 -24.91 6.48 21.44
CA ALA A 133 -26.35 6.66 21.60
C ALA A 133 -27.10 5.33 21.78
N GLY A 134 -26.54 4.22 21.31
CA GLY A 134 -27.16 2.91 21.42
C GLY A 134 -26.29 1.81 20.82
N GLN A 135 -26.61 0.55 21.17
CA GLN A 135 -25.94 -0.62 20.63
C GLN A 135 -26.98 -1.70 20.29
N LEU A 136 -26.83 -2.30 19.11
CA LEU A 136 -27.61 -3.43 18.63
C LEU A 136 -26.65 -4.61 18.42
N THR A 137 -27.03 -5.80 18.87
CA THR A 137 -26.27 -7.03 18.59
C THR A 137 -27.04 -7.93 17.65
N ASP A 138 -26.36 -8.47 16.66
CA ASP A 138 -26.85 -9.47 15.70
C ASP A 138 -25.81 -10.59 15.59
N ASP A 139 -25.73 -11.42 16.64
CA ASP A 139 -24.76 -12.50 16.78
C ASP A 139 -25.04 -13.69 15.86
N GLN A 140 -26.30 -13.84 15.41
CA GLN A 140 -26.73 -14.87 14.47
C GLN A 140 -26.46 -14.50 13.00
N CYS A 141 -25.94 -13.30 12.73
CA CYS A 141 -25.68 -12.80 11.38
C CYS A 141 -26.95 -12.90 10.51
N SER A 142 -27.97 -12.10 10.81
CA SER A 142 -29.30 -12.19 10.17
C SER A 142 -29.34 -12.15 8.64
N LEU A 143 -28.30 -11.67 7.96
CA LEU A 143 -28.14 -11.67 6.49
C LEU A 143 -27.10 -12.68 5.98
N GLY A 144 -26.65 -13.60 6.84
CA GLY A 144 -25.57 -14.54 6.58
C GLY A 144 -24.18 -13.98 6.90
N LYS A 145 -23.16 -14.85 6.85
CA LYS A 145 -21.75 -14.49 7.12
C LYS A 145 -21.00 -13.95 5.90
N SER A 146 -21.64 -13.90 4.74
CA SER A 146 -21.08 -13.31 3.52
C SER A 146 -21.96 -12.16 3.07
N LEU A 147 -21.48 -10.93 3.25
CA LEU A 147 -22.21 -9.70 2.95
C LEU A 147 -21.69 -9.04 1.67
N LYS A 148 -22.61 -8.54 0.85
CA LYS A 148 -22.34 -7.58 -0.23
C LYS A 148 -22.34 -6.16 0.32
N LEU A 149 -21.60 -5.24 -0.31
CA LEU A 149 -21.57 -3.83 0.09
C LEU A 149 -22.98 -3.20 0.05
N SER A 150 -23.81 -3.62 -0.90
CA SER A 150 -25.20 -3.17 -1.05
C SER A 150 -26.11 -3.54 0.13
N GLN A 151 -25.72 -4.47 1.01
CA GLN A 151 -26.47 -4.86 2.20
C GLN A 151 -26.14 -4.00 3.44
N LEU A 152 -25.01 -3.29 3.44
CA LEU A 152 -24.58 -2.47 4.58
C LEU A 152 -25.58 -1.36 4.97
N PRO A 153 -26.21 -0.62 4.02
CA PRO A 153 -27.21 0.38 4.37
C PRO A 153 -28.41 -0.19 5.13
N ALA A 154 -28.83 -1.41 4.81
CA ALA A 154 -29.93 -2.08 5.50
C ALA A 154 -29.55 -2.47 6.93
N LEU A 155 -28.31 -2.93 7.15
CA LEU A 155 -27.79 -3.19 8.49
C LEU A 155 -27.67 -1.91 9.31
N ALA A 156 -27.15 -0.83 8.71
CA ALA A 156 -27.05 0.48 9.34
C ALA A 156 -28.42 1.02 9.77
N ALA A 157 -29.45 0.87 8.93
CA ALA A 157 -30.81 1.31 9.22
C ALA A 157 -31.43 0.62 10.44
N ARG A 158 -31.03 -0.62 10.75
CA ARG A 158 -31.52 -1.35 11.94
C ARG A 158 -31.09 -0.70 13.25
N ALA A 159 -29.98 0.04 13.25
CA ALA A 159 -29.55 0.85 14.40
C ALA A 159 -30.47 2.05 14.68
N LYS A 160 -31.39 2.36 13.75
CA LYS A 160 -32.30 3.52 13.80
C LYS A 160 -31.57 4.82 14.17
N PRO A 161 -30.51 5.20 13.43
CA PRO A 161 -29.75 6.41 13.75
C PRO A 161 -30.68 7.63 13.70
N LYS A 162 -30.51 8.53 14.68
CA LYS A 162 -31.23 9.80 14.70
C LYS A 162 -30.74 10.70 13.57
N LYS A 163 -31.58 11.65 13.14
CA LYS A 163 -31.19 12.73 12.21
C LYS A 163 -29.89 13.41 12.69
N GLY A 164 -28.90 13.52 11.81
CA GLY A 164 -27.56 14.02 12.11
C GLY A 164 -26.62 13.00 12.78
N GLY A 165 -27.08 11.77 12.98
CA GLY A 165 -26.33 10.69 13.61
C GLY A 165 -25.66 9.72 12.64
N ILE A 166 -24.83 8.86 13.21
CA ILE A 166 -24.04 7.84 12.52
C ILE A 166 -24.48 6.45 12.99
N ALA A 167 -24.78 5.54 12.07
CA ALA A 167 -24.84 4.11 12.37
C ALA A 167 -23.46 3.47 12.12
N LEU A 168 -22.86 2.88 13.16
CA LEU A 168 -21.56 2.22 13.08
C LEU A 168 -21.75 0.70 13.00
N VAL A 169 -21.59 0.13 11.82
CA VAL A 169 -21.73 -1.31 11.55
C VAL A 169 -20.36 -1.97 11.69
N LEU A 170 -20.22 -2.91 12.63
CA LEU A 170 -18.98 -3.63 12.91
C LEU A 170 -19.17 -5.12 12.64
N THR A 171 -18.37 -5.70 11.76
CA THR A 171 -18.47 -7.12 11.39
C THR A 171 -17.39 -7.95 12.07
N ALA A 172 -17.78 -9.08 12.65
CA ALA A 172 -16.90 -10.00 13.37
C ALA A 172 -15.94 -10.77 12.43
N GLN A 173 -14.96 -11.47 13.01
CA GLN A 173 -13.83 -12.06 12.28
C GLN A 173 -14.21 -13.19 11.32
N ASP A 174 -15.35 -13.81 11.58
CA ASP A 174 -15.93 -14.87 10.77
C ASP A 174 -16.97 -14.37 9.76
N VAL A 175 -17.06 -13.05 9.54
CA VAL A 175 -17.92 -12.42 8.54
C VAL A 175 -17.07 -11.90 7.39
N SER A 176 -17.34 -12.39 6.18
CA SER A 176 -16.76 -11.89 4.93
C SER A 176 -17.62 -10.76 4.38
N VAL A 177 -17.00 -9.67 3.98
CA VAL A 177 -17.68 -8.55 3.31
C VAL A 177 -16.98 -8.26 1.99
N GLU A 178 -17.75 -8.09 0.93
CA GLU A 178 -17.26 -7.73 -0.41
C GLU A 178 -16.25 -6.57 -0.36
N GLY A 179 -15.05 -6.80 -0.89
CA GLY A 179 -13.98 -5.82 -0.98
C GLY A 179 -13.18 -5.56 0.32
N PHE A 180 -13.58 -6.17 1.44
CA PHE A 180 -12.79 -6.18 2.68
C PHE A 180 -11.43 -6.83 2.42
N CYS A 181 -10.35 -6.27 2.97
CA CYS A 181 -8.98 -6.78 2.80
C CYS A 181 -8.42 -6.77 1.36
N MET A 182 -9.14 -6.21 0.39
CA MET A 182 -8.64 -6.05 -0.98
C MET A 182 -8.41 -4.58 -1.33
N SER A 183 -9.37 -3.72 -0.97
CA SER A 183 -9.33 -2.28 -1.28
C SER A 183 -9.58 -1.39 -0.08
N ARG A 184 -10.06 -1.95 1.03
CA ARG A 184 -10.52 -1.19 2.19
C ARG A 184 -10.62 -2.03 3.45
N CYS A 185 -10.46 -1.35 4.58
CA CYS A 185 -10.70 -1.89 5.93
C CYS A 185 -12.04 -1.41 6.52
N GLY A 186 -12.68 -0.46 5.85
CA GLY A 186 -13.97 0.11 6.18
C GLY A 186 -14.44 1.08 5.10
N THR A 187 -15.65 1.61 5.27
CA THR A 187 -16.20 2.64 4.38
C THR A 187 -17.20 3.50 5.14
N HIS A 188 -17.50 4.68 4.64
CA HIS A 188 -18.64 5.47 5.09
C HIS A 188 -19.49 5.92 3.92
N ALA A 189 -20.78 6.14 4.17
CA ALA A 189 -21.72 6.70 3.21
C ALA A 189 -22.92 7.30 3.96
N SER A 190 -23.83 7.94 3.23
CA SER A 190 -24.96 8.64 3.84
C SER A 190 -26.29 8.41 3.15
N ASN A 191 -27.36 8.58 3.91
CA ASN A 191 -28.72 8.66 3.43
C ASN A 191 -29.19 10.12 3.50
N ALA A 192 -29.15 10.82 2.36
CA ALA A 192 -29.54 12.23 2.28
C ALA A 192 -31.01 12.50 2.69
N LYS A 193 -31.92 11.57 2.40
CA LYS A 193 -33.35 11.70 2.75
C LYS A 193 -33.55 11.62 4.26
N ALA A 194 -32.92 10.64 4.91
CA ALA A 194 -32.98 10.48 6.36
C ALA A 194 -32.07 11.49 7.09
N ARG A 195 -31.14 12.12 6.37
CA ARG A 195 -30.06 12.97 6.92
C ARG A 195 -29.28 12.23 8.01
N THR A 196 -28.91 10.99 7.71
CA THR A 196 -28.11 10.12 8.56
C THR A 196 -26.91 9.60 7.79
N ALA A 197 -25.84 9.27 8.49
CA ALA A 197 -24.68 8.64 7.90
C ALA A 197 -24.49 7.23 8.46
N TYR A 198 -23.69 6.42 7.78
CA TYR A 198 -23.23 5.15 8.32
C TYR A 198 -21.74 4.94 8.03
N VAL A 199 -21.10 4.21 8.93
CA VAL A 199 -19.74 3.72 8.81
C VAL A 199 -19.80 2.20 8.93
N TRP A 200 -19.05 1.50 8.09
CA TRP A 200 -18.77 0.08 8.27
C TRP A 200 -17.26 -0.12 8.45
N VAL A 201 -16.90 -0.99 9.40
CA VAL A 201 -15.52 -1.47 9.62
C VAL A 201 -15.56 -2.97 9.90
N GLY A 202 -14.73 -3.74 9.20
CA GLY A 202 -14.55 -5.16 9.48
C GLY A 202 -13.37 -5.41 10.43
N THR A 203 -13.45 -6.45 11.26
CA THR A 203 -12.26 -6.88 12.01
C THR A 203 -11.31 -7.66 11.12
N SER A 204 -10.04 -7.30 11.15
CA SER A 204 -9.01 -7.90 10.31
C SER A 204 -8.27 -9.05 10.97
N ALA A 205 -8.68 -9.47 12.17
CA ALA A 205 -7.98 -10.46 13.00
C ALA A 205 -7.54 -11.71 12.22
N THR A 206 -8.37 -12.18 11.28
CA THR A 206 -8.17 -13.45 10.55
C THR A 206 -8.05 -13.30 9.02
N GLN A 207 -8.41 -12.15 8.44
CA GLN A 207 -8.50 -12.01 6.97
C GLN A 207 -7.36 -11.17 6.37
N CYS A 208 -6.86 -10.15 7.08
CA CYS A 208 -5.75 -9.30 6.62
C CYS A 208 -5.15 -8.45 7.75
N PRO A 209 -4.69 -9.04 8.86
CA PRO A 209 -4.23 -8.26 9.99
C PRO A 209 -3.03 -7.36 9.62
N GLY A 210 -2.17 -7.81 8.70
CA GLY A 210 -1.06 -7.00 8.18
C GLY A 210 -1.45 -5.76 7.36
N GLN A 211 -2.68 -5.66 6.85
CA GLN A 211 -3.14 -4.48 6.12
C GLN A 211 -3.96 -3.56 7.02
N CYS A 212 -4.97 -4.13 7.68
CA CYS A 212 -5.98 -3.36 8.39
C CYS A 212 -5.72 -3.21 9.88
N ALA A 213 -4.77 -3.96 10.45
CA ALA A 213 -4.28 -3.76 11.82
C ALA A 213 -2.81 -3.35 11.87
N TRP A 214 -2.17 -2.99 10.75
CA TRP A 214 -0.85 -2.37 10.79
C TRP A 214 -0.91 -1.05 11.58
N PRO A 215 -0.02 -0.82 12.57
CA PRO A 215 1.27 -1.48 12.80
C PRO A 215 1.29 -2.61 13.85
N PHE A 216 0.14 -3.09 14.32
CA PHE A 216 0.03 -4.16 15.33
C PHE A 216 0.14 -5.58 14.78
N HIS A 217 0.27 -5.69 13.46
CA HIS A 217 0.62 -6.93 12.78
C HIS A 217 1.63 -6.61 11.68
N GLN A 218 2.52 -7.57 11.40
CA GLN A 218 3.45 -7.42 10.30
C GLN A 218 2.69 -7.27 8.99
N PRO A 219 3.04 -6.26 8.17
CA PRO A 219 2.37 -6.06 6.90
C PRO A 219 2.78 -7.15 5.93
N VAL A 220 1.85 -7.55 5.05
CA VAL A 220 2.10 -8.56 4.02
C VAL A 220 3.19 -8.11 3.04
N TYR A 221 3.35 -6.79 2.87
CA TYR A 221 4.32 -6.15 1.99
C TYR A 221 4.91 -4.89 2.65
N GLY A 222 6.10 -4.47 2.22
CA GLY A 222 6.82 -3.32 2.79
C GLY A 222 7.74 -3.71 3.96
N PRO A 223 8.25 -2.72 4.72
CA PRO A 223 9.23 -2.97 5.76
C PRO A 223 8.72 -3.95 6.81
N GLN A 224 9.45 -5.04 6.97
CA GLN A 224 9.14 -6.14 7.90
C GLN A 224 9.62 -5.82 9.33
N THR A 225 9.41 -4.58 9.77
CA THR A 225 9.71 -4.19 11.15
C THR A 225 8.83 -5.01 12.10
N PRO A 226 9.33 -5.41 13.29
CA PRO A 226 8.51 -6.08 14.29
C PRO A 226 7.20 -5.32 14.54
N ALA A 227 6.10 -6.07 14.64
CA ALA A 227 4.79 -5.50 14.94
C ALA A 227 4.83 -4.78 16.31
N LEU A 228 4.13 -3.66 16.39
CA LEU A 228 3.94 -2.98 17.66
C LEU A 228 2.97 -3.78 18.54
N VAL A 229 3.12 -3.65 19.86
CA VAL A 229 2.20 -4.30 20.78
C VAL A 229 0.86 -3.50 20.81
N PRO A 230 -0.28 -4.15 20.56
CA PRO A 230 -1.59 -3.51 20.56
C PRO A 230 -2.03 -3.06 21.97
N PRO A 231 -2.54 -1.82 22.15
CA PRO A 231 -2.99 -1.31 23.44
C PRO A 231 -4.04 -2.14 24.18
N SER A 232 -4.97 -2.78 23.47
CA SER A 232 -5.97 -3.64 24.11
C SER A 232 -5.51 -5.09 24.30
N GLY A 233 -4.37 -5.47 23.68
CA GLY A 233 -3.93 -6.85 23.55
C GLY A 233 -4.61 -7.63 22.41
N ASP A 234 -5.63 -7.06 21.76
CA ASP A 234 -6.35 -7.67 20.62
C ASP A 234 -6.04 -6.90 19.33
N VAL A 235 -5.19 -7.49 18.47
CA VAL A 235 -4.77 -6.93 17.18
C VAL A 235 -5.96 -6.55 16.31
N GLY A 236 -7.00 -7.39 16.26
CA GLY A 236 -8.18 -7.15 15.45
C GLY A 236 -8.99 -5.94 15.95
N MET A 237 -9.13 -5.79 17.26
CA MET A 237 -9.87 -4.68 17.85
C MET A 237 -9.11 -3.36 17.82
N ASP A 238 -7.79 -3.36 18.06
CA ASP A 238 -6.98 -2.16 17.92
C ASP A 238 -6.90 -1.71 16.45
N GLY A 239 -6.79 -2.65 15.51
CA GLY A 239 -6.97 -2.40 14.08
C GLY A 239 -8.34 -1.81 13.74
N MET A 240 -9.40 -2.37 14.31
CA MET A 240 -10.76 -1.85 14.14
C MET A 240 -10.88 -0.41 14.66
N VAL A 241 -10.32 -0.06 15.81
CA VAL A 241 -10.35 1.31 16.33
C VAL A 241 -9.64 2.31 15.42
N MET A 242 -8.46 1.96 14.87
CA MET A 242 -7.77 2.82 13.90
C MET A 242 -8.65 3.15 12.69
N ASN A 243 -9.34 2.13 12.16
CA ASN A 243 -10.23 2.27 11.03
C ASN A 243 -11.53 3.01 11.38
N ILE A 244 -12.10 2.78 12.56
CA ILE A 244 -13.26 3.56 13.06
C ILE A 244 -12.87 5.03 13.16
N ALA A 245 -11.73 5.36 13.75
CA ALA A 245 -11.26 6.75 13.88
C ALA A 245 -11.13 7.42 12.50
N SER A 246 -10.50 6.73 11.54
CA SER A 246 -10.36 7.22 10.16
C SER A 246 -11.72 7.46 9.48
N MET A 247 -12.62 6.48 9.52
CA MET A 247 -13.92 6.57 8.85
C MET A 247 -14.88 7.56 9.53
N VAL A 248 -14.83 7.68 10.86
CA VAL A 248 -15.60 8.68 11.59
C VAL A 248 -15.11 10.09 11.28
N ALA A 249 -13.80 10.31 11.13
CA ALA A 249 -13.27 11.59 10.68
C ALA A 249 -13.75 11.93 9.25
N GLY A 250 -13.72 10.94 8.35
CA GLY A 250 -14.24 11.06 6.98
C GLY A 250 -15.72 11.43 6.94
N VAL A 251 -16.59 10.63 7.56
CA VAL A 251 -18.04 10.84 7.53
C VAL A 251 -18.48 12.14 8.20
N VAL A 252 -17.73 12.64 9.16
CA VAL A 252 -18.05 13.90 9.86
C VAL A 252 -17.65 15.12 9.02
N THR A 253 -16.54 15.02 8.29
CA THR A 253 -15.99 16.12 7.47
C THR A 253 -16.46 16.08 6.02
N ASN A 254 -16.97 14.95 5.54
CA ASN A 254 -17.43 14.75 4.17
C ASN A 254 -18.60 13.74 4.04
N PRO A 255 -19.69 13.88 4.83
CA PRO A 255 -20.77 12.89 4.86
C PRO A 255 -21.42 12.59 3.50
N PHE A 256 -21.52 13.58 2.60
CA PHE A 256 -22.23 13.45 1.31
C PHE A 256 -21.31 13.62 0.09
N GLY A 257 -19.99 13.50 0.28
CA GLY A 257 -19.00 13.67 -0.79
C GLY A 257 -18.91 15.10 -1.33
N ASP A 258 -19.33 16.10 -0.56
CA ASP A 258 -19.28 17.52 -0.93
C ASP A 258 -18.63 18.40 0.16
N GLY A 259 -18.13 17.80 1.23
CA GLY A 259 -17.47 18.47 2.35
C GLY A 259 -15.98 18.69 2.09
N PHE A 260 -15.13 18.03 2.87
CA PHE A 260 -13.67 18.15 2.78
C PHE A 260 -13.03 16.94 2.11
N TYR A 261 -12.40 17.15 0.95
CA TYR A 261 -11.65 16.09 0.26
C TYR A 261 -10.64 16.63 -0.75
N GLN A 262 -9.71 15.76 -1.16
CA GLN A 262 -8.86 15.92 -2.34
C GLN A 262 -9.09 14.77 -3.33
N GLY A 263 -8.78 15.00 -4.60
CA GLY A 263 -9.01 14.04 -5.68
C GLY A 263 -10.47 14.01 -6.17
N PRO A 264 -10.83 13.03 -7.01
CA PRO A 264 -12.19 12.87 -7.52
C PRO A 264 -13.17 12.52 -6.40
N LYS A 265 -14.42 12.99 -6.52
CA LYS A 265 -15.48 12.79 -5.53
C LYS A 265 -15.82 11.30 -5.31
N GLU A 266 -15.58 10.48 -6.31
CA GLU A 266 -15.86 9.04 -6.34
C GLU A 266 -14.79 8.21 -5.61
N ALA A 267 -13.59 8.77 -5.42
CA ALA A 267 -12.49 8.18 -4.68
C ALA A 267 -11.69 9.25 -3.90
N PRO A 268 -12.33 9.94 -2.94
CA PRO A 268 -11.72 11.07 -2.26
C PRO A 268 -10.70 10.60 -1.21
N LEU A 269 -9.64 11.37 -1.03
CA LEU A 269 -8.87 11.35 0.21
C LEU A 269 -9.40 12.45 1.13
N GLU A 270 -9.61 12.09 2.38
CA GLU A 270 -10.32 12.87 3.39
C GLU A 270 -9.42 13.10 4.60
N ALA A 271 -9.98 13.67 5.67
CA ALA A 271 -9.22 14.18 6.80
C ALA A 271 -8.16 13.21 7.37
N ALA A 272 -8.51 11.93 7.50
CA ALA A 272 -7.59 10.89 7.98
C ALA A 272 -7.00 10.04 6.85
N THR A 273 -7.75 9.76 5.79
CA THR A 273 -7.27 8.92 4.67
C THR A 273 -6.22 9.60 3.80
N ALA A 274 -6.09 10.93 3.89
CA ALA A 274 -4.95 11.67 3.36
C ALA A 274 -3.65 11.42 4.15
N CYS A 275 -3.71 10.82 5.34
CA CYS A 275 -2.55 10.53 6.22
C CYS A 275 -2.33 9.02 6.45
N PRO A 276 -2.31 8.15 5.41
CA PRO A 276 -2.29 6.71 5.62
C PRO A 276 -1.01 6.28 6.36
N GLY A 277 -1.19 5.51 7.43
CA GLY A 277 -0.09 4.96 8.22
C GLY A 277 0.72 5.96 9.06
N VAL A 278 0.29 7.23 9.14
CA VAL A 278 0.95 8.25 9.98
C VAL A 278 0.27 8.27 11.34
N TYR A 279 0.97 7.81 12.38
CA TYR A 279 0.46 7.79 13.76
C TYR A 279 1.29 8.65 14.73
N GLY A 280 2.56 8.87 14.43
CA GLY A 280 3.49 9.66 15.25
C GLY A 280 4.34 10.61 14.41
N SER A 281 5.11 11.48 15.10
CA SER A 281 6.05 12.37 14.41
C SER A 281 7.17 11.57 13.73
N GLY A 282 7.61 12.04 12.56
CA GLY A 282 8.66 11.34 11.80
C GLY A 282 8.22 10.00 11.21
N ALA A 283 6.91 9.72 11.12
CA ALA A 283 6.41 8.55 10.40
C ALA A 283 6.85 8.56 8.93
N TYR A 284 7.08 7.38 8.39
CA TYR A 284 7.38 7.11 6.97
C TYR A 284 6.90 5.68 6.65
N PRO A 285 6.81 5.24 5.39
CA PRO A 285 6.31 3.90 5.09
C PRO A 285 7.06 2.80 5.85
N GLY A 286 6.33 1.96 6.58
CA GLY A 286 6.88 0.92 7.45
C GLY A 286 7.32 1.39 8.84
N TYR A 287 7.19 2.68 9.16
CA TYR A 287 7.40 3.22 10.50
C TYR A 287 6.25 4.13 10.91
N ALA A 288 5.48 3.69 11.91
CA ALA A 288 4.28 4.39 12.38
C ALA A 288 4.55 5.79 12.97
N GLY A 289 5.82 6.13 13.21
CA GLY A 289 6.26 7.38 13.84
C GLY A 289 6.72 7.17 15.28
N ASN A 290 7.17 8.25 15.90
CA ASN A 290 7.51 8.24 17.33
C ASN A 290 6.22 8.13 18.16
N LEU A 291 6.08 7.02 18.88
CA LEU A 291 4.91 6.68 19.69
C LEU A 291 5.30 6.54 21.16
N ALA A 292 4.33 6.78 22.05
CA ALA A 292 4.50 6.43 23.45
C ALA A 292 4.41 4.91 23.62
N VAL A 293 5.20 4.37 24.56
CA VAL A 293 5.19 2.95 24.92
C VAL A 293 4.71 2.81 26.36
N ASP A 294 3.75 1.93 26.60
CA ASP A 294 3.32 1.57 27.94
C ASP A 294 4.42 0.72 28.60
N PRO A 295 5.00 1.14 29.74
CA PRO A 295 6.08 0.40 30.38
C PRO A 295 5.64 -0.96 30.96
N ALA A 296 4.35 -1.14 31.26
CA ALA A 296 3.84 -2.38 31.84
C ALA A 296 3.53 -3.44 30.77
N THR A 297 3.00 -3.01 29.61
CA THR A 297 2.54 -3.92 28.55
C THR A 297 3.42 -3.92 27.31
N GLY A 298 4.27 -2.92 27.13
CA GLY A 298 5.01 -2.66 25.89
C GLY A 298 4.13 -2.07 24.78
N ALA A 299 2.85 -1.79 25.03
CA ALA A 299 1.92 -1.31 24.03
C ALA A 299 2.30 0.05 23.46
N SER A 300 2.22 0.21 22.14
CA SER A 300 2.46 1.49 21.47
C SER A 300 1.17 2.26 21.25
N TYR A 301 1.14 3.53 21.63
CA TYR A 301 -0.06 4.37 21.59
C TYR A 301 0.27 5.85 21.37
N ASN A 302 -0.72 6.63 20.95
CA ASN A 302 -0.61 8.09 20.83
C ASN A 302 -1.77 8.86 21.47
N ALA A 303 -2.72 8.16 22.10
CA ALA A 303 -3.85 8.78 22.79
C ALA A 303 -4.29 7.95 24.01
N ASN A 304 -4.55 8.63 25.12
CA ASN A 304 -5.22 8.07 26.29
C ASN A 304 -6.74 8.31 26.19
N GLY A 305 -7.53 7.35 26.65
CA GLY A 305 -8.99 7.44 26.66
C GLY A 305 -9.61 7.05 28.01
N ALA A 306 -10.92 6.87 27.98
CA ALA A 306 -11.75 6.49 29.12
C ALA A 306 -11.30 5.15 29.72
N HIS A 307 -11.56 4.99 31.01
CA HIS A 307 -11.27 3.77 31.77
C HIS A 307 -9.80 3.30 31.68
N GLY A 308 -8.87 4.24 31.52
CA GLY A 308 -7.43 3.95 31.42
C GLY A 308 -6.99 3.31 30.11
N ARG A 309 -7.89 3.20 29.13
CA ARG A 309 -7.58 2.65 27.81
C ARG A 309 -6.58 3.55 27.06
N LYS A 310 -5.75 2.92 26.24
CA LYS A 310 -4.82 3.58 25.33
C LYS A 310 -5.20 3.21 23.90
N TYR A 311 -4.94 4.11 22.95
CA TYR A 311 -5.30 3.97 21.56
C TYR A 311 -4.21 4.50 20.64
N LEU A 312 -4.17 3.95 19.43
CA LEU A 312 -3.42 4.49 18.31
C LEU A 312 -4.41 5.10 17.31
N LEU A 313 -4.28 6.39 17.03
CA LEU A 313 -5.20 7.15 16.19
C LEU A 313 -4.46 7.75 15.00
N PRO A 314 -5.06 7.77 13.79
CA PRO A 314 -4.39 8.30 12.61
C PRO A 314 -4.14 9.80 12.75
N ALA A 315 -3.07 10.29 12.13
CA ALA A 315 -2.89 11.72 11.94
C ALA A 315 -4.03 12.29 11.08
N LEU A 316 -4.26 13.59 11.24
CA LEU A 316 -5.24 14.33 10.46
C LEU A 316 -4.50 15.32 9.56
N PHE A 317 -4.93 15.43 8.31
CA PHE A 317 -4.37 16.42 7.40
C PHE A 317 -4.75 17.82 7.88
N ASP A 318 -3.84 18.79 7.77
CA ASP A 318 -4.14 20.19 8.00
C ASP A 318 -4.24 20.94 6.66
N PRO A 319 -5.46 21.31 6.21
CA PRO A 319 -5.66 22.05 4.97
C PRO A 319 -4.93 23.39 4.91
N ALA A 320 -4.64 24.02 6.05
CA ALA A 320 -3.98 25.33 6.07
C ALA A 320 -2.46 25.22 5.87
N THR A 321 -1.84 24.17 6.41
CA THR A 321 -0.38 24.00 6.37
C THR A 321 0.09 22.94 5.39
N SER A 322 -0.84 22.15 4.82
CA SER A 322 -0.55 20.98 3.98
C SER A 322 0.36 19.96 4.69
N LYS A 323 0.18 19.79 6.01
CA LYS A 323 0.98 18.88 6.85
C LYS A 323 0.08 17.88 7.57
N MET A 324 0.65 16.75 7.94
CA MET A 324 0.00 15.77 8.81
C MET A 324 0.12 16.22 10.26
N ALA A 325 -0.99 16.51 10.91
CA ALA A 325 -1.03 16.89 12.32
C ALA A 325 -1.03 15.62 13.20
N ALA A 326 0.15 15.05 13.44
CA ALA A 326 0.39 14.12 14.54
C ALA A 326 0.93 14.91 15.74
N LYS A 327 0.18 15.03 16.84
CA LYS A 327 0.70 15.72 18.03
C LYS A 327 1.87 14.91 18.61
N ALA A 328 3.06 15.51 18.57
CA ALA A 328 4.28 14.91 19.11
C ALA A 328 4.19 14.80 20.64
N VAL A 329 4.54 13.62 21.17
CA VAL A 329 4.96 13.49 22.57
C VAL A 329 6.35 14.13 22.66
N MET A 330 6.40 15.41 23.03
CA MET A 330 7.67 16.06 23.38
C MET A 330 8.08 15.57 24.76
N LEU A 331 8.74 14.42 24.83
CA LEU A 331 9.47 14.02 26.03
C LEU A 331 10.80 14.77 26.06
N ALA A 332 10.75 16.04 26.47
CA ALA A 332 11.94 16.76 26.85
C ALA A 332 12.39 16.24 28.22
N LEU A 333 13.34 15.29 28.27
CA LEU A 333 14.42 15.24 29.27
C LEU A 333 15.33 14.01 29.05
N LEU A 334 16.65 14.28 29.03
CA LEU A 334 17.79 13.36 29.09
C LEU A 334 18.14 12.57 27.81
N VAL A 335 18.52 13.31 26.76
CA VAL A 335 19.54 12.85 25.81
C VAL A 335 20.90 13.10 26.44
N LEU A 336 21.59 12.04 26.86
CA LEU A 336 23.05 11.88 26.86
C LEU A 336 23.36 10.44 27.31
N VAL A 337 24.18 9.73 26.53
CA VAL A 337 24.65 8.34 26.73
C VAL A 337 23.65 7.26 26.26
N SER A 338 23.73 6.86 24.99
CA SER A 338 23.51 5.46 24.49
C SER A 338 23.54 5.32 22.95
N THR A 339 24.11 6.26 22.19
CA THR A 339 24.14 6.15 20.72
C THR A 339 25.27 5.29 20.13
N ALA A 340 26.08 4.61 20.96
CA ALA A 340 27.20 3.79 20.47
C ALA A 340 26.95 2.27 20.46
N GLN A 341 25.84 1.77 21.01
CA GLN A 341 25.58 0.31 21.09
C GLN A 341 24.43 -0.21 20.23
N VAL A 342 23.62 0.66 19.62
CA VAL A 342 22.43 0.24 18.85
C VAL A 342 22.75 -0.04 17.38
N SER A 343 23.85 0.50 16.84
CA SER A 343 24.21 0.40 15.41
C SER A 343 24.86 -0.93 15.00
N MET A 344 25.29 -1.77 15.96
CA MET A 344 25.86 -3.10 15.68
C MET A 344 24.91 -4.27 15.97
N GLY A 345 23.92 -4.08 16.86
CA GLY A 345 22.98 -5.14 17.26
C GLY A 345 21.90 -5.46 16.22
N ALA A 346 21.48 -4.47 15.44
CA ALA A 346 20.46 -4.64 14.40
C ALA A 346 21.00 -5.34 13.13
N ARG A 347 22.30 -5.19 12.82
CA ARG A 347 22.91 -5.84 11.64
C ARG A 347 23.14 -7.34 11.83
N ARG A 348 23.39 -7.82 13.05
CA ARG A 348 23.64 -9.26 13.31
C ARG A 348 22.39 -10.12 13.52
N ARG A 349 21.20 -9.54 13.71
CA ARG A 349 19.95 -10.31 13.92
C ARG A 349 19.10 -10.55 12.67
N MET A 350 19.37 -9.87 11.56
CA MET A 350 18.73 -10.18 10.26
C MET A 350 19.30 -11.45 9.60
N GLU A 351 20.49 -11.89 10.03
CA GLU A 351 21.17 -13.09 9.48
C GLU A 351 20.58 -14.42 9.99
N LEU A 352 19.61 -14.39 10.92
CA LEU A 352 19.08 -15.58 11.59
C LEU A 352 17.56 -15.66 11.68
N TYR A 353 16.82 -14.95 10.81
CA TYR A 353 15.39 -15.18 10.64
C TYR A 353 15.17 -16.11 9.45
N LYS A 354 14.74 -17.34 9.74
CA LYS A 354 14.32 -18.33 8.73
C LYS A 354 12.79 -18.27 8.67
N PRO A 355 12.18 -17.80 7.56
CA PRO A 355 10.73 -17.83 7.41
C PRO A 355 10.21 -19.27 7.57
N ASP A 356 9.00 -19.43 8.10
CA ASP A 356 8.32 -20.72 8.03
C ASP A 356 8.15 -21.10 6.55
N PRO A 357 8.57 -22.30 6.10
CA PRO A 357 8.39 -22.75 4.72
C PRO A 357 6.95 -22.63 4.21
N ALA A 358 5.94 -22.70 5.08
CA ALA A 358 4.53 -22.51 4.73
C ALA A 358 4.17 -21.07 4.32
N ASP A 359 4.97 -20.09 4.77
CA ASP A 359 4.80 -18.67 4.47
C ASP A 359 5.65 -18.21 3.27
N MET A 360 6.36 -19.12 2.60
CA MET A 360 7.17 -18.79 1.43
C MET A 360 6.46 -19.13 0.12
N LEU A 361 6.74 -18.35 -0.92
CA LEU A 361 6.32 -18.67 -2.28
C LEU A 361 6.86 -20.05 -2.68
N SER A 362 5.93 -20.99 -2.88
CA SER A 362 6.20 -22.40 -3.09
C SER A 362 5.43 -22.93 -4.30
N TYR A 363 5.82 -24.12 -4.78
CA TYR A 363 5.16 -24.79 -5.89
C TYR A 363 4.05 -25.70 -5.36
N HIS A 364 2.83 -25.51 -5.87
CA HIS A 364 1.63 -26.24 -5.44
C HIS A 364 1.24 -27.37 -6.41
N SER A 365 2.20 -27.84 -7.21
CA SER A 365 2.05 -28.96 -8.16
C SER A 365 1.02 -28.74 -9.27
N GLY A 366 0.56 -27.51 -9.48
CA GLY A 366 -0.27 -27.14 -10.61
C GLY A 366 0.53 -26.79 -11.86
N ALA A 367 -0.17 -26.38 -12.92
CA ALA A 367 0.46 -26.23 -14.22
C ALA A 367 1.29 -24.94 -14.32
N VAL A 368 2.36 -24.99 -15.12
CA VAL A 368 3.18 -23.84 -15.54
C VAL A 368 3.19 -23.77 -17.07
N LEU A 369 3.45 -22.59 -17.64
CA LEU A 369 3.65 -22.43 -19.09
C LEU A 369 5.13 -22.55 -19.43
N GLN A 370 5.48 -23.46 -20.33
CA GLN A 370 6.88 -23.71 -20.75
C GLN A 370 6.95 -24.02 -22.25
N GLY A 371 8.15 -23.90 -22.82
CA GLY A 371 8.42 -24.13 -24.23
C GLY A 371 8.04 -22.91 -25.06
N ASN A 372 7.41 -23.12 -26.22
CA ASN A 372 6.99 -22.01 -27.08
C ASN A 372 5.62 -21.50 -26.63
N ILE A 373 5.59 -20.31 -26.03
CA ILE A 373 4.38 -19.65 -25.53
C ILE A 373 3.91 -18.63 -26.57
N PRO A 374 2.83 -18.91 -27.34
CA PRO A 374 2.29 -17.97 -28.30
C PRO A 374 1.51 -16.86 -27.59
N VAL A 375 1.85 -15.60 -27.90
CA VAL A 375 1.17 -14.39 -27.39
C VAL A 375 0.31 -13.77 -28.49
N SER A 376 -0.98 -13.56 -28.22
CA SER A 376 -1.89 -12.84 -29.13
C SER A 376 -2.28 -11.51 -28.52
N ILE A 377 -1.93 -10.40 -29.18
CA ILE A 377 -2.07 -9.05 -28.63
C ILE A 377 -3.40 -8.42 -29.04
N TYR A 378 -4.10 -7.79 -28.10
CA TYR A 378 -5.29 -7.00 -28.33
C TYR A 378 -5.08 -5.56 -27.87
N TRP A 379 -4.99 -4.63 -28.81
CA TRP A 379 -4.86 -3.19 -28.55
C TRP A 379 -6.26 -2.56 -28.45
N TYR A 380 -6.68 -2.14 -27.25
CA TYR A 380 -7.99 -1.54 -27.01
C TYR A 380 -7.85 -0.03 -26.76
N GLY A 381 -8.35 0.77 -27.70
CA GLY A 381 -8.23 2.23 -27.72
C GLY A 381 -7.06 2.76 -28.56
N LYS A 382 -6.78 4.06 -28.41
CA LYS A 382 -5.81 4.79 -29.24
C LYS A 382 -4.41 4.74 -28.62
N PHE A 383 -3.53 3.93 -29.21
CA PHE A 383 -2.10 3.92 -28.92
C PHE A 383 -1.31 4.61 -30.03
N THR A 384 -0.27 5.36 -29.66
CA THR A 384 0.67 5.89 -30.65
C THR A 384 1.54 4.77 -31.23
N PRO A 385 2.09 4.93 -32.45
CA PRO A 385 3.07 3.99 -32.98
C PRO A 385 4.28 3.79 -32.07
N ALA A 386 4.72 4.85 -31.38
CA ALA A 386 5.83 4.79 -30.42
C ALA A 386 5.49 3.90 -29.21
N GLN A 387 4.30 4.06 -28.62
CA GLN A 387 3.83 3.22 -27.50
C GLN A 387 3.74 1.75 -27.90
N LYS A 388 3.18 1.45 -29.08
CA LYS A 388 3.12 0.07 -29.60
C LYS A 388 4.53 -0.51 -29.81
N SER A 389 5.46 0.27 -30.38
CA SER A 389 6.84 -0.16 -30.58
C SER A 389 7.54 -0.49 -29.26
N ILE A 390 7.42 0.35 -28.23
CA ILE A 390 8.05 0.10 -26.92
C ILE A 390 7.58 -1.25 -26.33
N LEU A 391 6.27 -1.49 -26.30
CA LEU A 391 5.70 -2.71 -25.75
C LEU A 391 6.01 -3.95 -26.61
N PHE A 392 6.00 -3.81 -27.94
CA PHE A 392 6.34 -4.91 -28.85
C PHE A 392 7.83 -5.27 -28.78
N ASP A 393 8.72 -4.27 -28.76
CA ASP A 393 10.16 -4.45 -28.64
C ASP A 393 10.50 -5.14 -27.30
N PHE A 394 9.79 -4.83 -26.21
CA PHE A 394 9.96 -5.54 -24.94
C PHE A 394 9.65 -7.04 -25.09
N LEU A 395 8.52 -7.41 -25.72
CA LEU A 395 8.16 -8.82 -25.97
C LEU A 395 9.20 -9.53 -26.84
N LEU A 396 9.73 -8.86 -27.87
CA LEU A 396 10.83 -9.40 -28.67
C LEU A 396 12.09 -9.62 -27.81
N SER A 397 12.38 -8.70 -26.90
CA SER A 397 13.57 -8.73 -26.04
C SER A 397 13.62 -9.93 -25.09
N LEU A 398 12.49 -10.59 -24.81
CA LEU A 398 12.43 -11.81 -23.99
C LEU A 398 13.16 -13.00 -24.66
N SER A 399 13.26 -12.99 -25.99
CA SER A 399 13.81 -14.08 -26.79
C SER A 399 15.14 -13.72 -27.50
N VAL A 400 15.57 -12.45 -27.47
CA VAL A 400 16.76 -11.96 -28.18
C VAL A 400 17.98 -11.94 -27.26
N ALA A 401 18.75 -13.04 -27.25
CA ALA A 401 19.95 -13.16 -26.42
C ALA A 401 21.28 -12.65 -27.04
N PRO A 402 21.59 -12.76 -28.35
CA PRO A 402 22.99 -12.57 -28.77
C PRO A 402 23.45 -11.12 -29.02
N TYR A 403 22.57 -10.11 -28.97
CA TYR A 403 22.94 -8.74 -29.37
C TYR A 403 22.67 -7.63 -28.33
N ALA A 404 21.96 -7.93 -27.24
CA ALA A 404 21.71 -6.94 -26.18
C ALA A 404 22.85 -6.96 -25.16
N ALA A 405 23.42 -5.78 -24.87
CA ALA A 405 24.44 -5.64 -23.83
C ALA A 405 23.89 -6.08 -22.45
N ALA A 406 24.69 -6.78 -21.65
CA ALA A 406 24.28 -7.17 -20.31
C ALA A 406 24.23 -5.95 -19.35
N PRO A 407 23.29 -5.90 -18.39
CA PRO A 407 22.16 -6.81 -18.18
C PRO A 407 21.09 -6.66 -19.28
N SER A 408 20.41 -7.74 -19.65
CA SER A 408 19.41 -7.74 -20.72
C SER A 408 18.06 -8.31 -20.30
N VAL A 409 17.01 -7.97 -21.06
CA VAL A 409 15.65 -8.51 -20.86
C VAL A 409 15.65 -10.05 -20.99
N ALA A 410 16.43 -10.60 -21.93
CA ALA A 410 16.57 -12.04 -22.11
C ALA A 410 17.25 -12.72 -20.91
N GLN A 411 18.21 -12.04 -20.25
CA GLN A 411 18.80 -12.53 -19.01
C GLN A 411 17.79 -12.56 -17.86
N TRP A 412 16.99 -11.49 -17.71
CA TRP A 412 15.89 -11.46 -16.74
C TRP A 412 14.88 -12.58 -16.99
N TRP A 413 14.48 -12.78 -18.24
CA TRP A 413 13.57 -13.87 -18.62
C TRP A 413 14.15 -15.26 -18.32
N SER A 414 15.45 -15.45 -18.58
CA SER A 414 16.14 -16.72 -18.30
C SER A 414 16.13 -17.05 -16.79
N SER A 415 16.14 -16.04 -15.91
CA SER A 415 16.02 -16.27 -14.47
C SER A 415 14.67 -16.89 -14.07
N ILE A 416 13.59 -16.67 -14.85
CA ILE A 416 12.30 -17.34 -14.59
C ILE A 416 12.40 -18.85 -14.87
N ASP A 417 13.05 -19.23 -15.97
CA ASP A 417 13.32 -20.64 -16.28
C ASP A 417 14.14 -21.31 -15.16
N GLU A 418 15.19 -20.64 -14.68
CA GLU A 418 16.11 -21.16 -13.66
C GLU A 418 15.47 -21.24 -12.27
N LEU A 419 14.73 -20.21 -11.86
CA LEU A 419 14.15 -20.13 -10.53
C LEU A 419 12.90 -21.00 -10.39
N TYR A 420 12.11 -21.13 -11.47
CA TYR A 420 10.76 -21.71 -11.45
C TYR A 420 10.58 -22.87 -12.41
N LEU A 421 10.62 -22.63 -13.73
CA LEU A 421 10.07 -23.58 -14.71
C LEU A 421 10.88 -24.88 -14.80
N SER A 422 12.21 -24.81 -14.68
CA SER A 422 13.08 -26.00 -14.70
C SER A 422 12.87 -26.95 -13.51
N LYS A 423 12.28 -26.48 -12.41
CA LYS A 423 12.01 -27.28 -11.20
C LYS A 423 10.63 -27.93 -11.21
N ALA A 424 9.72 -27.43 -12.04
CA ALA A 424 8.31 -27.85 -12.09
C ALA A 424 8.05 -29.10 -12.95
N VAL A 425 9.01 -29.54 -13.77
CA VAL A 425 8.84 -30.64 -14.75
C VAL A 425 9.94 -31.69 -14.61
N GLN A 426 9.56 -32.99 -14.68
CA GLN A 426 10.51 -34.09 -14.76
C GLN A 426 11.32 -34.02 -16.06
N THR A 427 12.65 -34.02 -15.94
CA THR A 427 13.59 -34.05 -17.05
C THR A 427 13.31 -35.22 -17.99
N ASN A 428 13.17 -34.94 -19.29
CA ASN A 428 13.23 -35.96 -20.33
C ASN A 428 14.59 -36.69 -20.26
N SER A 429 14.67 -37.93 -20.75
CA SER A 429 15.83 -38.85 -20.67
C SER A 429 17.18 -38.32 -21.20
N ASN A 430 17.24 -37.09 -21.73
CA ASN A 430 18.44 -36.43 -22.23
C ASN A 430 18.91 -35.22 -21.37
N GLY A 431 18.28 -34.94 -20.23
CA GLY A 431 18.77 -33.94 -19.25
C GLY A 431 18.75 -32.47 -19.71
N GLN A 432 18.18 -32.13 -20.87
CA GLN A 432 18.07 -30.76 -21.37
C GLN A 432 16.66 -30.20 -21.16
N SER A 433 16.54 -29.19 -20.30
CA SER A 433 15.32 -28.37 -20.21
C SER A 433 15.20 -27.51 -21.47
N LYS A 434 14.07 -27.57 -22.19
CA LYS A 434 13.79 -26.63 -23.28
C LYS A 434 13.61 -25.23 -22.68
N LYS A 435 14.42 -24.28 -23.12
CA LYS A 435 14.26 -22.85 -22.76
C LYS A 435 12.88 -22.35 -23.18
N THR A 436 12.23 -21.60 -22.30
CA THR A 436 10.91 -21.05 -22.56
C THR A 436 11.03 -19.82 -23.46
N GLN A 437 10.30 -19.81 -24.57
CA GLN A 437 10.32 -18.74 -25.56
C GLN A 437 8.95 -18.10 -25.69
N VAL A 438 8.90 -16.77 -25.61
CA VAL A 438 7.69 -16.00 -25.88
C VAL A 438 7.68 -15.61 -27.35
N LEU A 439 6.61 -15.98 -28.05
CA LEU A 439 6.46 -15.78 -29.49
C LEU A 439 5.20 -14.98 -29.77
N VAL A 440 5.33 -13.76 -30.31
CA VAL A 440 4.16 -13.00 -30.73
C VAL A 440 3.53 -13.66 -31.95
N ALA A 441 2.31 -14.16 -31.78
CA ALA A 441 1.60 -14.97 -32.77
C ALA A 441 0.63 -14.15 -33.63
N SER A 442 -0.05 -13.17 -33.04
CA SER A 442 -0.99 -12.30 -33.75
C SER A 442 -1.21 -10.99 -32.99
N GLN A 443 -1.78 -10.00 -33.67
CA GLN A 443 -2.23 -8.76 -33.05
C GLN A 443 -3.52 -8.25 -33.68
N VAL A 444 -4.40 -7.67 -32.88
CA VAL A 444 -5.66 -7.03 -33.29
C VAL A 444 -5.73 -5.64 -32.66
N SER A 445 -6.35 -4.67 -33.35
CA SER A 445 -6.57 -3.32 -32.82
C SER A 445 -8.04 -2.94 -32.88
N ASP A 446 -8.55 -2.47 -31.75
CA ASP A 446 -9.88 -1.90 -31.58
C ASP A 446 -9.76 -0.44 -31.17
N ILE A 447 -9.56 0.42 -32.17
CA ILE A 447 -9.31 1.85 -31.99
C ILE A 447 -10.57 2.59 -31.50
N ASN A 448 -11.75 2.03 -31.79
CA ASN A 448 -13.03 2.65 -31.51
C ASN A 448 -13.59 2.27 -30.13
N CYS A 449 -12.89 1.42 -29.38
CA CYS A 449 -13.35 0.88 -28.10
C CYS A 449 -14.75 0.26 -28.23
N SER A 450 -14.86 -0.88 -28.94
CA SER A 450 -16.15 -1.51 -29.27
C SER A 450 -17.06 -1.84 -28.08
N MET A 451 -16.52 -1.96 -26.87
CA MET A 451 -17.25 -2.18 -25.60
C MET A 451 -17.38 -0.91 -24.73
N GLY A 452 -17.05 0.27 -25.27
CA GLY A 452 -16.98 1.54 -24.56
C GLY A 452 -15.65 1.78 -23.86
N LYS A 453 -15.45 2.99 -23.31
CA LYS A 453 -14.20 3.37 -22.62
C LYS A 453 -14.16 3.02 -21.13
N SER A 454 -15.19 2.36 -20.62
CA SER A 454 -15.22 1.86 -19.24
C SER A 454 -15.48 0.36 -19.27
N LEU A 455 -14.50 -0.42 -18.83
CA LEU A 455 -14.55 -1.88 -18.89
C LEU A 455 -14.65 -2.50 -17.49
N THR A 456 -15.50 -3.52 -17.38
CA THR A 456 -15.49 -4.49 -16.28
C THR A 456 -14.41 -5.54 -16.52
N LEU A 457 -14.02 -6.28 -15.47
CA LEU A 457 -13.06 -7.39 -15.63
C LEU A 457 -13.58 -8.51 -16.54
N ALA A 458 -14.91 -8.73 -16.57
CA ALA A 458 -15.53 -9.69 -17.47
C ALA A 458 -15.39 -9.26 -18.95
N GLN A 459 -15.50 -7.96 -19.23
CA GLN A 459 -15.26 -7.43 -20.58
C GLN A 459 -13.79 -7.55 -20.99
N VAL A 460 -12.85 -7.36 -20.05
CA VAL A 460 -11.42 -7.62 -20.31
C VAL A 460 -11.19 -9.08 -20.72
N ALA A 461 -11.78 -10.05 -20.01
CA ALA A 461 -11.71 -11.46 -20.38
C ALA A 461 -12.35 -11.74 -21.76
N ALA A 462 -13.45 -11.05 -22.10
CA ALA A 462 -14.06 -11.16 -23.41
C ALA A 462 -13.15 -10.62 -24.53
N LEU A 463 -12.46 -9.48 -24.31
CA LEU A 463 -11.44 -8.96 -25.24
C LEU A 463 -10.28 -9.94 -25.41
N ALA A 464 -9.83 -10.56 -24.31
CA ALA A 464 -8.81 -11.60 -24.37
C ALA A 464 -9.24 -12.79 -25.23
N ALA A 465 -10.49 -13.25 -25.10
CA ALA A 465 -11.04 -14.30 -25.97
C ALA A 465 -11.11 -13.86 -27.45
N GLN A 466 -11.42 -12.59 -27.72
CA GLN A 466 -11.43 -12.03 -29.08
C GLN A 466 -10.03 -11.94 -29.71
N ALA A 467 -8.96 -11.93 -28.90
CA ALA A 467 -7.59 -12.08 -29.37
C ALA A 467 -7.28 -13.47 -29.96
N LYS A 468 -8.18 -14.45 -29.77
CA LYS A 468 -8.08 -15.83 -30.26
C LYS A 468 -6.74 -16.49 -29.91
N PRO A 469 -6.35 -16.53 -28.61
CA PRO A 469 -5.11 -17.19 -28.21
C PRO A 469 -5.13 -18.68 -28.56
N LYS A 470 -3.96 -19.23 -28.92
CA LYS A 470 -3.79 -20.67 -29.11
C LYS A 470 -3.78 -21.37 -27.76
N LYS A 471 -4.18 -22.65 -27.71
CA LYS A 471 -4.04 -23.50 -26.51
C LYS A 471 -2.59 -23.49 -26.02
N GLY A 472 -2.38 -23.30 -24.72
CA GLY A 472 -1.06 -23.10 -24.10
C GLY A 472 -0.46 -21.70 -24.32
N GLY A 473 -1.23 -20.78 -24.89
CA GLY A 473 -0.83 -19.40 -25.17
C GLY A 473 -1.43 -18.37 -24.21
N ILE A 474 -1.01 -17.12 -24.41
CA ILE A 474 -1.43 -15.96 -23.63
C ILE A 474 -2.13 -14.96 -24.57
N ALA A 475 -3.34 -14.52 -24.21
CA ALA A 475 -3.95 -13.32 -24.79
C ALA A 475 -3.49 -12.08 -23.99
N LEU A 476 -2.91 -11.09 -24.65
CA LEU A 476 -2.41 -9.88 -24.00
C LEU A 476 -3.25 -8.68 -24.40
N VAL A 477 -4.04 -8.16 -23.46
CA VAL A 477 -4.93 -7.02 -23.65
C VAL A 477 -4.28 -5.75 -23.11
N PHE A 478 -4.08 -4.76 -23.98
CA PHE A 478 -3.60 -3.43 -23.60
C PHE A 478 -4.73 -2.41 -23.72
N THR A 479 -4.98 -1.63 -22.67
CA THR A 479 -5.97 -0.53 -22.72
C THR A 479 -5.28 0.83 -22.76
N ALA A 480 -5.71 1.69 -23.67
CA ALA A 480 -5.16 3.03 -23.85
C ALA A 480 -5.41 3.93 -22.62
N GLN A 481 -4.68 5.06 -22.52
CA GLN A 481 -4.70 5.95 -21.35
C GLN A 481 -6.09 6.52 -21.02
N ASP A 482 -6.96 6.64 -22.03
CA ASP A 482 -8.32 7.17 -21.91
C ASP A 482 -9.39 6.09 -21.67
N VAL A 483 -8.99 4.85 -21.41
CA VAL A 483 -9.88 3.72 -21.09
C VAL A 483 -9.78 3.40 -19.60
N THR A 484 -10.91 3.46 -18.89
CA THR A 484 -11.01 3.06 -17.50
C THR A 484 -11.32 1.56 -17.42
N VAL A 485 -10.69 0.87 -16.47
CA VAL A 485 -10.96 -0.54 -16.18
C VAL A 485 -11.22 -0.68 -14.69
N GLU A 486 -12.19 -1.51 -14.32
CA GLU A 486 -12.53 -1.83 -12.95
C GLU A 486 -11.29 -2.17 -12.10
N GLY A 487 -11.05 -1.37 -11.06
CA GLY A 487 -9.93 -1.55 -10.12
C GLY A 487 -8.59 -0.95 -10.56
N PHE A 488 -8.46 -0.44 -11.79
CA PHE A 488 -7.23 0.20 -12.27
C PHE A 488 -6.87 1.41 -11.40
N GLY A 489 -5.67 1.41 -10.82
CA GLY A 489 -5.18 2.52 -10.01
C GLY A 489 -5.78 2.68 -8.62
N MET A 490 -6.48 1.65 -8.15
CA MET A 490 -6.89 1.54 -6.75
C MET A 490 -6.23 0.33 -6.05
N SER A 491 -6.02 -0.76 -6.78
CA SER A 491 -5.41 -1.98 -6.25
C SER A 491 -4.64 -2.81 -7.28
N ARG A 492 -4.56 -2.34 -8.53
CA ARG A 492 -3.91 -3.07 -9.63
C ARG A 492 -3.54 -2.15 -10.78
N CYS A 493 -2.45 -2.51 -11.44
CA CYS A 493 -1.97 -1.90 -12.68
C CYS A 493 -2.15 -2.81 -13.91
N GLY A 494 -2.52 -4.05 -13.62
CA GLY A 494 -2.80 -5.12 -14.56
C GLY A 494 -3.33 -6.33 -13.81
N LEU A 495 -3.67 -7.38 -14.54
CA LEU A 495 -4.00 -8.68 -13.96
C LEU A 495 -3.67 -9.77 -14.96
N HIS A 496 -3.60 -11.00 -14.48
CA HIS A 496 -3.69 -12.17 -15.33
C HIS A 496 -4.84 -13.07 -14.86
N GLY A 497 -5.33 -13.90 -15.77
CA GLY A 497 -6.36 -14.91 -15.51
C GLY A 497 -6.27 -16.02 -16.55
N SER A 498 -7.19 -16.97 -16.51
CA SER A 498 -7.19 -18.09 -17.44
C SER A 498 -8.58 -18.60 -17.78
N ASP A 499 -8.66 -19.27 -18.92
CA ASP A 499 -9.78 -20.12 -19.28
C ASP A 499 -9.29 -21.56 -19.35
N ALA A 500 -9.53 -22.30 -18.28
CA ALA A 500 -9.14 -23.70 -18.16
C ALA A 500 -9.78 -24.58 -19.25
N LYS A 501 -10.95 -24.21 -19.81
CA LYS A 501 -11.60 -25.00 -20.86
C LYS A 501 -10.86 -24.91 -22.18
N SER A 502 -10.43 -23.71 -22.57
CA SER A 502 -9.59 -23.52 -23.76
C SER A 502 -8.11 -23.84 -23.50
N GLY A 503 -7.71 -23.94 -22.23
CA GLY A 503 -6.31 -24.12 -21.82
C GLY A 503 -5.47 -22.90 -22.20
N THR A 504 -6.03 -21.71 -22.03
CA THR A 504 -5.39 -20.43 -22.35
C THR A 504 -5.31 -19.54 -21.12
N ALA A 505 -4.28 -18.69 -21.08
CA ALA A 505 -4.18 -17.62 -20.10
C ALA A 505 -4.37 -16.26 -20.77
N TYR A 506 -4.65 -15.24 -19.98
CA TYR A 506 -4.68 -13.86 -20.47
C TYR A 506 -4.06 -12.90 -19.46
N ILE A 507 -3.52 -11.82 -19.99
CA ILE A 507 -2.98 -10.70 -19.24
C ILE A 507 -3.70 -9.45 -19.70
N TRP A 508 -4.02 -8.56 -18.76
CA TRP A 508 -4.37 -7.18 -19.05
C TRP A 508 -3.40 -6.22 -18.38
N VAL A 509 -3.01 -5.17 -19.10
CA VAL A 509 -2.23 -4.04 -18.57
C VAL A 509 -2.86 -2.73 -19.03
N GLY A 510 -3.13 -1.85 -18.07
CA GLY A 510 -3.65 -0.51 -18.34
C GLY A 510 -2.54 0.53 -18.53
N ASN A 511 -2.76 1.52 -19.39
CA ASN A 511 -1.84 2.63 -19.55
C ASN A 511 -2.00 3.66 -18.40
N PRO A 512 -0.96 3.86 -17.57
CA PRO A 512 -1.06 4.68 -16.38
C PRO A 512 -0.82 6.18 -16.62
N ALA A 513 -0.60 6.62 -17.86
CA ALA A 513 -0.19 7.99 -18.16
C ALA A 513 -1.13 9.07 -17.57
N THR A 514 -2.43 8.79 -17.52
CA THR A 514 -3.46 9.73 -17.00
C THR A 514 -4.26 9.17 -15.83
N GLN A 515 -4.08 7.90 -15.49
CA GLN A 515 -4.79 7.20 -14.43
C GLN A 515 -3.73 6.58 -13.52
N CYS A 516 -3.69 6.95 -12.24
CA CYS A 516 -2.74 6.46 -11.24
C CYS A 516 -1.25 6.41 -11.67
N PRO A 517 -0.68 7.45 -12.31
CA PRO A 517 0.72 7.41 -12.76
C PRO A 517 1.69 7.21 -11.60
N GLY A 518 1.40 7.78 -10.42
CA GLY A 518 2.20 7.59 -9.21
C GLY A 518 2.15 6.19 -8.59
N GLU A 519 1.26 5.31 -9.03
CA GLU A 519 1.22 3.92 -8.59
C GLU A 519 1.79 3.01 -9.68
N CYS A 520 1.22 3.10 -10.88
CA CYS A 520 1.47 2.16 -11.96
C CYS A 520 2.61 2.56 -12.90
N ALA A 521 3.12 3.79 -12.80
CA ALA A 521 4.34 4.21 -13.48
C ALA A 521 5.46 4.61 -12.49
N TRP A 522 5.29 4.36 -11.18
CA TRP A 522 6.41 4.50 -10.25
C TRP A 522 7.52 3.50 -10.64
N PRO A 523 8.80 3.92 -10.73
CA PRO A 523 9.38 5.16 -10.19
C PRO A 523 9.52 6.34 -11.17
N PHE A 524 8.90 6.28 -12.36
CA PHE A 524 8.96 7.34 -13.38
C PHE A 524 7.96 8.48 -13.17
N HIS A 525 7.09 8.34 -12.17
CA HIS A 525 6.19 9.39 -11.71
C HIS A 525 6.24 9.50 -10.19
N GLN A 526 5.93 10.69 -9.67
CA GLN A 526 5.87 10.89 -8.21
C GLN A 526 4.81 9.97 -7.61
N PRO A 527 5.16 9.20 -6.56
CA PRO A 527 4.22 8.29 -5.95
C PRO A 527 3.14 9.03 -5.18
N MET A 528 1.91 8.52 -5.22
CA MET A 528 0.77 9.12 -4.51
C MET A 528 0.99 9.14 -2.98
N TYR A 529 1.75 8.17 -2.46
CA TYR A 529 2.10 8.05 -1.05
C TYR A 529 3.56 7.59 -0.89
N GLY A 530 4.15 7.82 0.29
CA GLY A 530 5.53 7.44 0.59
C GLY A 530 6.57 8.49 0.20
N PRO A 531 7.88 8.15 0.15
CA PRO A 531 8.93 9.12 -0.11
C PRO A 531 8.72 9.86 -1.42
N GLN A 532 8.60 11.19 -1.33
CA GLN A 532 8.32 12.08 -2.45
C GLN A 532 9.62 12.48 -3.18
N GLY A 533 10.49 11.50 -3.45
CA GLY A 533 11.71 11.71 -4.22
C GLY A 533 11.41 12.21 -5.63
N ALA A 534 12.39 12.85 -6.27
CA ALA A 534 12.26 13.19 -7.69
C ALA A 534 12.06 11.89 -8.50
N PRO A 535 11.09 11.85 -9.44
CA PRO A 535 10.89 10.68 -10.29
C PRO A 535 12.13 10.37 -11.11
N LEU A 536 12.32 9.09 -11.39
CA LEU A 536 13.34 8.64 -12.33
C LEU A 536 12.93 9.01 -13.76
N VAL A 537 13.92 9.18 -14.63
CA VAL A 537 13.67 9.46 -16.04
C VAL A 537 13.30 8.15 -16.75
N ALA A 538 12.15 8.14 -17.41
CA ALA A 538 11.61 6.97 -18.11
C ALA A 538 12.51 6.58 -19.31
N PRO A 539 12.91 5.31 -19.45
CA PRO A 539 13.95 4.92 -20.39
C PRO A 539 13.58 4.98 -21.86
N ASN A 540 12.29 5.06 -22.19
CA ASN A 540 11.82 5.23 -23.57
C ASN A 540 11.12 6.57 -23.80
N GLY A 541 11.17 7.49 -22.82
CA GLY A 541 10.60 8.83 -22.91
C GLY A 541 9.07 8.88 -22.86
N ASP A 542 8.39 7.77 -22.58
CA ASP A 542 6.94 7.70 -22.42
C ASP A 542 6.62 7.01 -21.09
N ILE A 543 6.30 7.81 -20.07
CA ILE A 543 5.99 7.36 -18.69
C ILE A 543 4.88 6.30 -18.69
N GLY A 544 3.87 6.44 -19.57
CA GLY A 544 2.78 5.50 -19.70
C GLY A 544 3.26 4.16 -20.21
N ALA A 545 3.93 4.14 -21.36
CA ALA A 545 4.44 2.90 -21.96
C ALA A 545 5.51 2.22 -21.08
N ASP A 546 6.42 2.99 -20.48
CA ASP A 546 7.44 2.47 -19.57
C ASP A 546 6.82 1.90 -18.29
N GLY A 547 5.77 2.54 -17.76
CA GLY A 547 4.91 1.98 -16.71
C GLY A 547 4.24 0.68 -17.12
N MET A 548 3.66 0.63 -18.33
CA MET A 548 3.05 -0.59 -18.85
C MET A 548 4.06 -1.74 -18.99
N VAL A 549 5.31 -1.48 -19.37
CA VAL A 549 6.36 -2.53 -19.45
C VAL A 549 6.65 -3.13 -18.07
N MET A 550 6.79 -2.32 -17.02
CA MET A 550 7.02 -2.83 -15.65
C MET A 550 5.91 -3.77 -15.21
N ASN A 551 4.65 -3.34 -15.43
CA ASN A 551 3.48 -4.11 -15.05
C ASN A 551 3.33 -5.38 -15.90
N LEU A 552 3.60 -5.28 -17.21
CA LEU A 552 3.60 -6.43 -18.12
C LEU A 552 4.65 -7.47 -17.72
N ALA A 553 5.87 -7.06 -17.38
CA ALA A 553 6.91 -7.96 -16.92
C ALA A 553 6.46 -8.72 -15.66
N SER A 554 5.88 -8.01 -14.70
CA SER A 554 5.32 -8.61 -13.48
C SER A 554 4.22 -9.63 -13.80
N MET A 555 3.25 -9.26 -14.64
CA MET A 555 2.14 -10.14 -15.01
C MET A 555 2.58 -11.34 -15.85
N LEU A 556 3.58 -11.18 -16.74
CA LEU A 556 4.13 -12.28 -17.53
C LEU A 556 4.80 -13.30 -16.62
N ALA A 557 5.59 -12.86 -15.63
CA ALA A 557 6.23 -13.76 -14.68
C ALA A 557 5.18 -14.57 -13.91
N GLY A 558 4.16 -13.91 -13.33
CA GLY A 558 3.05 -14.58 -12.67
C GLY A 558 2.28 -15.56 -13.58
N THR A 559 1.97 -15.13 -14.80
CA THR A 559 1.22 -15.94 -15.78
C THR A 559 1.95 -17.21 -16.18
N VAL A 560 3.27 -17.17 -16.37
CA VAL A 560 4.00 -18.39 -16.78
C VAL A 560 4.27 -19.33 -15.60
N THR A 561 4.44 -18.80 -14.39
CA THR A 561 4.69 -19.62 -13.20
C THR A 561 3.41 -20.09 -12.50
N ASN A 562 2.28 -19.44 -12.74
CA ASN A 562 1.00 -19.72 -12.09
C ASN A 562 -0.24 -19.44 -12.98
N PRO A 563 -0.28 -19.94 -14.23
CA PRO A 563 -1.34 -19.63 -15.20
C PRO A 563 -2.77 -19.92 -14.72
N PHE A 564 -2.96 -20.95 -13.89
CA PHE A 564 -4.28 -21.41 -13.43
C PHE A 564 -4.47 -21.27 -11.90
N GLY A 565 -3.60 -20.52 -11.24
CA GLY A 565 -3.69 -20.27 -9.80
C GLY A 565 -3.33 -21.48 -8.92
N ASP A 566 -2.67 -22.50 -9.46
CA ASP A 566 -2.23 -23.71 -8.75
C ASP A 566 -0.74 -24.03 -8.93
N GLY A 567 0.02 -23.18 -9.63
CA GLY A 567 1.46 -23.32 -9.85
C GLY A 567 2.28 -22.76 -8.69
N TYR A 568 2.97 -21.65 -8.91
CA TYR A 568 3.80 -20.99 -7.89
C TYR A 568 3.11 -19.78 -7.26
N TYR A 569 2.85 -19.84 -5.95
CA TYR A 569 2.31 -18.71 -5.21
C TYR A 569 2.56 -18.79 -3.70
N GLN A 570 2.39 -17.65 -3.03
CA GLN A 570 2.30 -17.49 -1.59
C GLN A 570 0.95 -16.86 -1.21
N GLY A 571 0.38 -17.27 -0.07
CA GLY A 571 -0.88 -16.75 0.43
C GLY A 571 -2.11 -17.46 -0.15
N SER A 572 -3.27 -16.80 -0.11
CA SER A 572 -4.51 -17.37 -0.66
C SER A 572 -4.48 -17.41 -2.18
N ARG A 573 -5.09 -18.46 -2.76
CA ARG A 573 -5.29 -18.59 -4.22
C ARG A 573 -6.05 -17.43 -4.85
N ASP A 574 -6.88 -16.74 -4.08
CA ASP A 574 -7.70 -15.62 -4.56
C ASP A 574 -6.93 -14.28 -4.55
N ALA A 575 -5.77 -14.21 -3.89
CA ALA A 575 -4.90 -13.03 -3.83
C ALA A 575 -3.43 -13.45 -3.67
N PRO A 576 -2.86 -14.20 -4.63
CA PRO A 576 -1.53 -14.76 -4.49
C PRO A 576 -0.44 -13.69 -4.66
N LEU A 577 0.64 -13.82 -3.89
CA LEU A 577 1.93 -13.27 -4.29
C LEU A 577 2.65 -14.29 -5.17
N GLU A 578 3.21 -13.82 -6.27
CA GLU A 578 3.78 -14.63 -7.35
C GLU A 578 5.20 -14.15 -7.66
N ALA A 579 5.82 -14.69 -8.71
CA ALA A 579 7.25 -14.57 -8.97
C ALA A 579 7.80 -13.14 -8.91
N ALA A 580 7.08 -12.16 -9.46
CA ALA A 580 7.45 -10.75 -9.41
C ALA A 580 6.68 -9.95 -8.34
N THR A 581 5.40 -10.29 -8.07
CA THR A 581 4.58 -9.55 -7.10
C THR A 581 4.98 -9.79 -5.65
N ALA A 582 5.74 -10.85 -5.36
CA ALA A 582 6.45 -11.05 -4.09
C ALA A 582 7.62 -10.08 -3.88
N CYS A 583 8.04 -9.33 -4.90
CA CYS A 583 9.13 -8.35 -4.85
C CYS A 583 8.66 -6.93 -5.24
N PRO A 584 7.61 -6.38 -4.59
CA PRO A 584 7.01 -5.14 -5.02
C PRO A 584 7.99 -3.96 -4.89
N GLY A 585 8.17 -3.22 -5.98
CA GLY A 585 9.00 -2.01 -6.02
C GLY A 585 10.51 -2.24 -5.95
N VAL A 586 10.98 -3.49 -6.02
CA VAL A 586 12.40 -3.84 -6.06
C VAL A 586 12.84 -3.94 -7.52
N PHE A 587 13.70 -3.04 -7.97
CA PHE A 587 14.22 -3.02 -9.35
C PHE A 587 15.75 -3.12 -9.42
N GLY A 588 16.47 -2.67 -8.39
CA GLY A 588 17.92 -2.77 -8.27
C GLY A 588 18.37 -3.14 -6.87
N SER A 589 19.64 -3.47 -6.72
CA SER A 589 20.24 -3.83 -5.45
C SER A 589 20.08 -2.71 -4.41
N GLY A 590 19.85 -3.09 -3.15
CA GLY A 590 19.62 -2.13 -2.06
C GLY A 590 18.29 -1.38 -2.13
N ALA A 591 17.33 -1.79 -2.97
CA ALA A 591 16.00 -1.19 -3.00
C ALA A 591 15.31 -1.22 -1.61
N TYR A 592 14.56 -0.16 -1.33
CA TYR A 592 13.71 -0.01 -0.14
C TYR A 592 12.53 0.90 -0.50
N PRO A 593 11.46 0.98 0.30
CA PRO A 593 10.29 1.80 -0.07
C PRO A 593 10.67 3.25 -0.41
N GLY A 594 10.29 3.68 -1.62
CA GLY A 594 10.64 5.01 -2.16
C GLY A 594 11.99 5.10 -2.86
N PHE A 595 12.78 4.02 -2.87
CA PHE A 595 14.02 3.90 -3.63
C PHE A 595 14.02 2.59 -4.43
N ALA A 596 13.97 2.71 -5.76
CA ALA A 596 13.87 1.57 -6.67
C ALA A 596 15.09 0.63 -6.64
N GLY A 597 16.18 1.03 -5.98
CA GLY A 597 17.46 0.34 -5.94
C GLY A 597 18.53 1.08 -6.74
N GLU A 598 19.76 0.58 -6.68
CA GLU A 598 20.85 1.03 -7.52
C GLU A 598 20.57 0.63 -8.98
N LEU A 599 20.34 1.63 -9.84
CA LEU A 599 19.99 1.41 -11.25
C LEU A 599 21.08 1.97 -12.17
N LYS A 600 21.11 1.48 -13.41
CA LYS A 600 21.94 2.08 -14.45
C LYS A 600 21.30 3.37 -14.93
N VAL A 601 22.14 4.35 -15.24
CA VAL A 601 21.72 5.64 -15.80
C VAL A 601 22.29 5.80 -17.21
N ASP A 602 21.43 6.08 -18.18
CA ASP A 602 21.85 6.44 -19.52
C ASP A 602 22.46 7.85 -19.51
N GLN A 603 23.70 7.99 -19.96
CA GLN A 603 24.40 9.28 -19.87
C GLN A 603 23.86 10.36 -20.81
N ALA A 604 23.21 9.98 -21.92
CA ALA A 604 22.69 10.94 -22.89
C ALA A 604 21.33 11.51 -22.47
N THR A 605 20.49 10.68 -21.85
CA THR A 605 19.08 11.01 -21.55
C THR A 605 18.81 11.17 -20.06
N GLY A 606 19.69 10.68 -19.19
CA GLY A 606 19.45 10.57 -17.75
C GLY A 606 18.50 9.44 -17.36
N ALA A 607 18.04 8.63 -18.32
CA ALA A 607 17.10 7.53 -18.10
C ALA A 607 17.63 6.49 -17.11
N SER A 608 16.79 6.06 -16.17
CA SER A 608 17.11 4.96 -15.25
C SER A 608 16.58 3.62 -15.78
N TYR A 609 17.41 2.59 -15.77
CA TYR A 609 17.09 1.28 -16.31
C TYR A 609 17.88 0.16 -15.63
N ASN A 610 17.44 -1.08 -15.76
CA ASN A 610 18.19 -2.25 -15.32
C ASN A 610 18.34 -3.34 -16.39
N ALA A 611 17.74 -3.17 -17.58
CA ALA A 611 17.83 -4.13 -18.66
C ALA A 611 17.95 -3.44 -20.03
N ASN A 612 18.84 -3.93 -20.89
CA ASN A 612 18.87 -3.59 -22.31
C ASN A 612 18.01 -4.59 -23.10
N GLY A 613 17.30 -4.11 -24.11
CA GLY A 613 16.48 -4.93 -24.99
C GLY A 613 16.77 -4.71 -26.48
N ALA A 614 15.89 -5.26 -27.30
CA ALA A 614 15.91 -5.14 -28.75
C ALA A 614 15.83 -3.68 -29.20
N ASN A 615 16.37 -3.41 -30.39
CA ASN A 615 16.32 -2.09 -31.04
C ASN A 615 16.90 -0.94 -30.18
N GLY A 616 17.88 -1.26 -29.32
CA GLY A 616 18.53 -0.27 -28.44
C GLY A 616 17.66 0.23 -27.29
N ARG A 617 16.48 -0.36 -27.09
CA ARG A 617 15.54 0.00 -26.01
C ARG A 617 16.12 -0.36 -24.65
N LYS A 618 15.76 0.42 -23.65
CA LYS A 618 16.11 0.20 -22.24
C LYS A 618 14.84 0.02 -21.44
N TYR A 619 14.89 -0.82 -20.42
CA TYR A 619 13.74 -1.17 -19.61
C TYR A 619 14.10 -1.24 -18.13
N LEU A 620 13.09 -1.02 -17.30
CA LEU A 620 13.12 -1.27 -15.88
C LEU A 620 12.23 -2.49 -15.60
N LEU A 621 12.82 -3.56 -15.09
CA LEU A 621 12.16 -4.85 -14.87
C LEU A 621 12.15 -5.19 -13.38
N PRO A 622 11.04 -5.74 -12.85
CA PRO A 622 10.94 -6.06 -11.42
C PRO A 622 11.93 -7.17 -11.05
N ALA A 623 12.35 -7.18 -9.79
CA ALA A 623 13.05 -8.32 -9.22
C ALA A 623 12.15 -9.57 -9.22
N LEU A 624 12.80 -10.73 -9.25
CA LEU A 624 12.12 -12.02 -9.15
C LEU A 624 12.43 -12.64 -7.79
N TYR A 625 11.41 -13.13 -7.10
CA TYR A 625 11.60 -13.85 -5.87
C TYR A 625 12.36 -15.15 -6.14
N ASN A 626 13.30 -15.50 -5.26
CA ASN A 626 14.02 -16.76 -5.34
C ASN A 626 13.52 -17.68 -4.22
N PRO A 627 12.68 -18.69 -4.52
CA PRO A 627 12.14 -19.61 -3.51
C PRO A 627 13.21 -20.36 -2.72
N SER A 628 14.41 -20.52 -3.29
CA SER A 628 15.50 -21.26 -2.66
C SER A 628 16.28 -20.44 -1.65
N THR A 629 16.32 -19.11 -1.80
CA THR A 629 17.04 -18.21 -0.88
C THR A 629 16.11 -17.34 -0.02
N GLY A 630 14.83 -17.23 -0.40
CA GLY A 630 13.88 -16.35 0.27
C GLY A 630 14.12 -14.86 0.01
N THR A 631 14.78 -14.52 -1.10
CA THR A 631 15.21 -13.15 -1.43
C THR A 631 14.73 -12.70 -2.81
N CYS A 632 14.62 -11.40 -3.02
CA CYS A 632 14.37 -10.81 -4.33
C CYS A 632 15.67 -10.65 -5.11
N ASN A 633 15.78 -11.32 -6.26
CA ASN A 633 16.92 -11.23 -7.16
C ASN A 633 16.72 -10.09 -8.17
N THR A 634 17.63 -9.13 -8.18
CA THR A 634 17.67 -8.03 -9.15
C THR A 634 18.69 -8.32 -10.26
N LEU A 635 18.53 -7.67 -11.41
CA LEU A 635 19.51 -7.74 -12.51
C LEU A 635 20.78 -6.92 -12.23
N VAL A 636 20.67 -5.90 -11.38
CA VAL A 636 21.71 -4.89 -11.05
C VAL A 636 21.76 -4.63 -9.56
#